data_AF-A0A0B2VBY8-F1
#
_entry.id   AF-A0A0B2VBY8-F1
#
_cell.length_a   1.000
_cell.length_b   1.000
_cell.length_c   1.000
_cell.angle_alpha   90.00
_cell.angle_beta   90.00
_cell.angle_gamma   90.00
#
_symmetry.space_group_name_H-M   'P 1'
#
loop_
_entity.id
_entity.type
_entity.pdbx_description
1 polymer ?
#
loop_
_entity_poly.entity_id
_entity_poly.type
_entity_poly.pdbx_seq_one_letter_code
_entity_poly.pdbx_strand_id
1 'polypeptide(L)'
;MRDEVDGGRENLIFEKKMQINSCYSNEAFNSYFKRTLTGSTETSTPFPHFSLPNFIADSEFLDKLSAELMKVKWSRKENDLYSLSQTNDLANFSSDKFPALVKYREFIENDVRKWVECASDIKLNAKVALTGSLYHYTDLLLPHDDQLEGRKFAFILYLCDGTWKVEDGGQLRLYNCDVKFLYLLSIMGK
;
A
#
# COMPACT_ATOMS: atom_id res chain seq x y z
N MET A 1 -2.44 50.23 -39.03
CA MET A 1 -3.27 49.29 -38.26
C MET A 1 -2.71 47.92 -38.60
N ARG A 2 -1.73 47.37 -37.90
CA ARG A 2 -1.78 46.73 -36.57
C ARG A 2 -3.00 45.83 -36.41
N ASP A 3 -2.91 44.64 -36.98
CA ASP A 3 -3.68 43.48 -36.55
C ASP A 3 -2.76 42.63 -35.68
N GLU A 4 -3.09 42.56 -34.39
CA GLU A 4 -2.42 41.76 -33.38
C GLU A 4 -2.81 40.29 -33.58
N VAL A 5 -1.80 39.43 -33.74
CA VAL A 5 -1.97 37.98 -33.65
C VAL A 5 -2.02 37.64 -32.17
N ASP A 6 -3.23 37.34 -31.67
CA ASP A 6 -3.45 36.82 -30.33
C ASP A 6 -2.88 35.40 -30.25
N GLY A 7 -1.65 35.31 -29.74
CA GLY A 7 -0.97 34.06 -29.42
C GLY A 7 -1.64 33.43 -28.22
N GLY A 8 -2.62 32.55 -28.48
CA GLY A 8 -3.19 31.66 -27.49
C GLY A 8 -2.08 30.90 -26.76
N ARG A 9 -1.81 31.30 -25.52
CA ARG A 9 -0.98 30.53 -24.60
C ARG A 9 -1.77 29.29 -24.21
N GLU A 10 -1.49 28.18 -24.87
CA GLU A 10 -1.81 26.86 -24.32
C GLU A 10 -1.09 26.75 -22.97
N ASN A 11 -1.85 26.96 -21.89
CA ASN A 11 -1.43 26.54 -20.56
C ASN A 11 -1.38 25.01 -20.59
N LEU A 12 -0.23 24.45 -20.96
CA LEU A 12 0.12 23.09 -20.58
C LEU A 12 0.20 23.09 -19.05
N ILE A 13 -0.91 22.75 -18.40
CA ILE A 13 -0.90 22.33 -17.01
C ILE A 13 -0.06 21.06 -17.01
N PHE A 14 1.21 21.18 -16.63
CA PHE A 14 2.03 20.03 -16.29
C PHE A 14 1.33 19.35 -15.11
N GLU A 15 0.56 18.31 -15.41
CA GLU A 15 -0.05 17.50 -14.37
C GLU A 15 1.10 16.91 -13.54
N LYS A 16 1.19 17.32 -12.27
CA LYS A 16 2.22 16.81 -11.36
C LYS A 16 2.08 15.29 -11.32
N LYS A 17 3.12 14.59 -11.80
CA LYS A 17 3.16 13.13 -11.78
C LYS A 17 3.37 12.69 -10.33
N MET A 18 2.57 11.72 -9.87
CA MET A 18 2.81 11.07 -8.58
C MET A 18 4.19 10.43 -8.58
N GLN A 19 4.91 10.59 -7.47
CA GLN A 19 6.29 10.15 -7.33
C GLN A 19 6.54 9.56 -5.94
N ILE A 20 7.41 8.56 -5.92
CA ILE A 20 8.00 8.03 -4.69
C ILE A 20 8.90 9.11 -4.10
N ASN A 21 8.90 9.26 -2.79
CA ASN A 21 9.78 10.19 -2.10
C ASN A 21 11.26 9.89 -2.41
N SER A 22 12.00 10.91 -2.84
CA SER A 22 13.37 10.76 -3.34
C SER A 22 14.35 10.22 -2.31
N CYS A 23 14.04 10.31 -1.01
CA CYS A 23 14.85 9.66 0.04
C CYS A 23 14.92 8.13 -0.11
N TYR A 24 13.98 7.52 -0.84
CA TYR A 24 13.92 6.09 -1.13
C TYR A 24 14.51 5.72 -2.50
N SER A 25 15.10 6.67 -3.25
CA SER A 25 15.58 6.45 -4.62
C SER A 25 17.09 6.60 -4.78
N ASN A 26 17.86 6.44 -3.70
CA ASN A 26 19.32 6.52 -3.72
C ASN A 26 19.99 5.17 -3.40
N GLU A 27 21.26 5.05 -3.78
CA GLU A 27 22.02 3.81 -3.64
C GLU A 27 22.21 3.38 -2.17
N ALA A 28 22.30 4.34 -1.25
CA ALA A 28 22.39 4.04 0.17
C ALA A 28 21.11 3.36 0.68
N PHE A 29 19.93 3.83 0.24
CA PHE A 29 18.66 3.19 0.55
C PHE A 29 18.54 1.80 -0.09
N ASN A 30 18.95 1.63 -1.35
CA ASN A 30 18.95 0.30 -1.99
C ASN A 30 19.83 -0.69 -1.23
N SER A 31 21.03 -0.27 -0.83
CA SER A 31 21.95 -1.08 -0.02
C SER A 31 21.34 -1.44 1.34
N TYR A 32 20.67 -0.48 2.00
CA TYR A 32 19.93 -0.74 3.23
C TYR A 32 18.78 -1.74 3.03
N PHE A 33 18.00 -1.59 1.97
CA PHE A 33 16.88 -2.47 1.64
C PHE A 33 17.33 -3.92 1.45
N LYS A 34 18.39 -4.14 0.65
CA LYS A 34 18.96 -5.48 0.40
C LYS A 34 19.50 -6.13 1.67
N ARG A 35 20.27 -5.39 2.48
CA ARG A 35 20.79 -5.89 3.76
C ARG A 35 19.69 -6.24 4.75
N THR A 36 18.59 -5.48 4.74
CA THR A 36 17.43 -5.76 5.59
C THR A 36 16.74 -7.04 5.14
N LEU A 37 16.52 -7.22 3.83
CA LEU A 37 15.94 -8.46 3.28
C LEU A 37 16.74 -9.72 3.61
N THR A 38 18.08 -9.63 3.68
CA THR A 38 18.94 -10.76 4.05
C THR A 38 19.01 -11.00 5.57
N GLY A 39 18.23 -10.26 6.38
CA GLY A 39 18.25 -10.35 7.85
C GLY A 39 19.55 -9.84 8.47
N SER A 40 20.34 -9.06 7.73
CA SER A 40 21.67 -8.59 8.15
C SER A 40 21.64 -7.24 8.88
N THR A 41 20.46 -6.82 9.34
CA THR A 41 20.23 -5.60 10.10
C THR A 41 19.33 -5.88 11.29
N GLU A 42 19.69 -5.38 12.47
CA GLU A 42 18.87 -5.49 13.69
C GLU A 42 17.64 -4.56 13.67
N THR A 43 17.48 -3.74 12.63
CA THR A 43 16.45 -2.70 12.54
C THR A 43 15.07 -3.22 12.13
N SER A 44 14.93 -4.50 11.78
CA SER A 44 13.64 -5.12 11.40
C SER A 44 13.46 -6.49 12.04
N THR A 45 13.01 -6.53 13.29
CA THR A 45 12.61 -7.75 14.00
C THR A 45 11.09 -7.84 14.09
N PRO A 46 10.46 -9.02 14.02
CA PRO A 46 11.07 -10.36 14.06
C PRO A 46 11.49 -10.93 12.71
N PHE A 47 11.11 -10.30 11.61
CA PHE A 47 11.52 -10.67 10.24
C PHE A 47 11.73 -9.39 9.40
N PRO A 48 12.40 -9.48 8.24
CA PRO A 48 12.61 -8.33 7.35
C PRO A 48 11.32 -7.60 7.01
N HIS A 49 11.23 -6.32 7.41
CA HIS A 49 10.10 -5.45 7.12
C HIS A 49 10.54 -3.99 7.10
N PHE A 50 9.71 -3.12 6.53
CA PHE A 50 10.03 -1.71 6.33
C PHE A 50 8.86 -0.81 6.76
N SER A 51 9.19 0.32 7.37
CA SER A 51 8.28 1.45 7.56
C SER A 51 8.82 2.64 6.77
N LEU A 52 8.04 3.10 5.79
CA LEU A 52 8.45 4.14 4.84
C LEU A 52 7.52 5.36 4.99
N PRO A 53 7.75 6.21 6.02
CA PRO A 53 6.92 7.41 6.21
C PRO A 53 7.02 8.33 5.00
N ASN A 54 5.91 8.99 4.66
CA ASN A 54 5.83 9.91 3.52
C ASN A 54 6.29 9.26 2.19
N PHE A 55 5.94 7.99 1.96
CA PHE A 55 6.34 7.23 0.77
C PHE A 55 5.93 7.90 -0.54
N ILE A 56 4.69 8.40 -0.61
CA ILE A 56 4.19 9.17 -1.74
C ILE A 56 4.40 10.65 -1.43
N ALA A 57 5.15 11.36 -2.27
CA ALA A 57 5.52 12.75 -2.01
C ALA A 57 4.37 13.76 -2.27
N ASP A 58 3.30 13.33 -2.92
CA ASP A 58 2.20 14.20 -3.36
C ASP A 58 1.02 14.16 -2.39
N SER A 59 1.04 15.01 -1.36
CA SER A 59 -0.01 15.06 -0.33
C SER A 59 -1.39 15.42 -0.90
N GLU A 60 -1.46 16.33 -1.88
CA GLU A 60 -2.72 16.71 -2.53
C GLU A 60 -3.37 15.53 -3.26
N PHE A 61 -2.55 14.62 -3.81
CA PHE A 61 -3.06 13.39 -4.41
C PHE A 61 -3.61 12.43 -3.35
N LEU A 62 -2.96 12.30 -2.19
CA LEU A 62 -3.44 11.48 -1.09
C LEU A 62 -4.80 11.97 -0.56
N ASP A 63 -5.02 13.28 -0.52
CA ASP A 63 -6.32 13.86 -0.16
C ASP A 63 -7.40 13.48 -1.18
N LYS A 64 -7.10 13.56 -2.48
CA LYS A 64 -8.01 13.15 -3.56
C LYS A 64 -8.31 11.64 -3.50
N LEU A 65 -7.30 10.82 -3.27
CA LEU A 65 -7.41 9.37 -3.13
C LEU A 65 -8.33 9.01 -1.95
N SER A 66 -8.13 9.66 -0.80
CA SER A 66 -8.97 9.49 0.39
C SER A 66 -10.41 9.93 0.13
N ALA A 67 -10.60 11.08 -0.52
CA ALA A 67 -11.93 11.59 -0.88
C ALA A 67 -12.70 10.67 -1.85
N GLU A 68 -12.00 9.97 -2.75
CA GLU A 68 -12.61 8.94 -3.61
C GLU A 68 -12.99 7.69 -2.83
N LEU A 69 -12.12 7.20 -1.94
CA LEU A 69 -12.40 6.03 -1.09
C LEU A 69 -13.67 6.21 -0.23
N MET A 70 -13.95 7.42 0.23
CA MET A 70 -15.19 7.75 0.96
C MET A 70 -16.46 7.56 0.11
N LYS A 71 -16.35 7.55 -1.22
CA LYS A 71 -17.46 7.37 -2.17
C LYS A 71 -17.58 5.94 -2.69
N VAL A 72 -16.62 5.07 -2.36
CA VAL A 72 -16.59 3.68 -2.80
C VAL A 72 -17.64 2.86 -2.05
N LYS A 73 -18.21 1.87 -2.73
CA LYS A 73 -19.04 0.86 -2.08
C LYS A 73 -18.14 -0.12 -1.32
N TRP A 74 -18.30 -0.14 0.00
CA TRP A 74 -17.65 -1.09 0.89
C TRP A 74 -18.53 -2.34 1.07
N SER A 75 -17.90 -3.51 1.10
CA SER A 75 -18.58 -4.79 1.38
C SER A 75 -18.05 -5.36 2.68
N ARG A 76 -18.94 -5.66 3.62
CA ARG A 76 -18.56 -6.32 4.87
C ARG A 76 -18.01 -7.71 4.58
N LYS A 77 -16.89 -8.04 5.22
CA LYS A 77 -16.19 -9.33 5.16
C LYS A 77 -15.92 -9.78 6.60
N GLU A 78 -16.47 -10.92 6.97
CA GLU A 78 -16.37 -11.44 8.32
C GLU A 78 -16.27 -12.96 8.30
N ASN A 79 -15.27 -13.48 9.02
CA ASN A 79 -15.09 -14.89 9.30
C ASN A 79 -14.32 -15.03 10.64
N ASP A 80 -13.85 -16.24 10.92
CA ASP A 80 -13.03 -16.55 12.10
C ASP A 80 -11.69 -15.80 12.15
N LEU A 81 -11.13 -15.40 11.00
CA LEU A 81 -9.84 -14.73 10.89
C LEU A 81 -9.95 -13.19 10.93
N TYR A 82 -11.02 -12.62 10.39
CA TYR A 82 -11.16 -11.17 10.24
C TYR A 82 -12.61 -10.69 10.32
N SER A 83 -12.76 -9.42 10.66
CA SER A 83 -14.01 -8.67 10.58
C SER A 83 -13.65 -7.26 10.12
N LEU A 84 -13.95 -6.92 8.85
CA LEU A 84 -13.59 -5.64 8.22
C LEU A 84 -14.48 -5.32 7.02
N SER A 85 -14.43 -4.09 6.53
CA SER A 85 -15.05 -3.69 5.27
C SER A 85 -14.01 -3.61 4.15
N GLN A 86 -14.28 -4.19 2.98
CA GLN A 86 -13.33 -4.21 1.86
C GLN A 86 -13.96 -3.66 0.56
N THR A 87 -13.15 -3.01 -0.27
CA THR A 87 -13.54 -2.68 -1.65
C THR A 87 -13.49 -3.92 -2.55
N ASN A 88 -14.06 -3.84 -3.75
CA ASN A 88 -13.62 -4.73 -4.84
C ASN A 88 -12.14 -4.48 -5.15
N ASP A 89 -11.50 -5.40 -5.86
CA ASP A 89 -10.15 -5.17 -6.37
C ASP A 89 -10.14 -3.89 -7.22
N LEU A 90 -9.16 -3.01 -6.99
CA LEU A 90 -9.00 -1.72 -7.66
C LEU A 90 -8.94 -1.86 -9.18
N ALA A 91 -8.57 -3.04 -9.70
CA ALA A 91 -8.63 -3.35 -11.13
C ALA A 91 -10.05 -3.25 -11.73
N ASN A 92 -11.10 -3.28 -10.90
CA ASN A 92 -12.51 -3.17 -11.31
C ASN A 92 -13.05 -1.73 -11.26
N PHE A 93 -12.21 -0.74 -10.95
CA PHE A 93 -12.61 0.67 -10.90
C PHE A 93 -12.35 1.34 -12.25
N SER A 94 -13.27 2.22 -12.66
CA SER A 94 -13.14 3.02 -13.89
C SER A 94 -12.67 4.44 -13.57
N SER A 95 -11.80 4.98 -14.42
CA SER A 95 -11.27 6.35 -14.32
C SER A 95 -12.34 7.41 -14.49
N ASP A 96 -13.48 7.09 -15.13
CA ASP A 96 -14.60 8.03 -15.29
C ASP A 96 -15.24 8.42 -13.94
N LYS A 97 -15.20 7.48 -12.97
CA LYS A 97 -15.83 7.66 -11.66
C LYS A 97 -14.80 7.81 -10.54
N PHE A 98 -13.67 7.15 -10.67
CA PHE A 98 -12.62 7.07 -9.65
C PHE A 98 -11.22 7.28 -10.26
N PRO A 99 -10.96 8.46 -10.85
CA PRO A 99 -9.68 8.74 -11.51
C PRO A 99 -8.47 8.65 -10.58
N ALA A 100 -8.58 9.07 -9.31
CA ALA A 100 -7.46 8.98 -8.37
C ALA A 100 -7.16 7.52 -8.00
N LEU A 101 -8.17 6.68 -7.78
CA LEU A 101 -7.95 5.25 -7.51
C LEU A 101 -7.28 4.53 -8.69
N VAL A 102 -7.69 4.83 -9.93
CA VAL A 102 -7.07 4.26 -11.13
C VAL A 102 -5.63 4.75 -11.29
N LYS A 103 -5.36 6.04 -11.10
CA LYS A 103 -4.01 6.61 -11.15
C LYS A 103 -3.11 6.04 -10.05
N TYR A 104 -3.65 5.77 -8.87
CA TYR A 104 -2.94 5.09 -7.79
C TYR A 104 -2.57 3.65 -8.17
N ARG A 105 -3.53 2.87 -8.70
CA ARG A 105 -3.27 1.52 -9.19
C ARG A 105 -2.14 1.51 -10.23
N GLU A 106 -2.23 2.38 -11.24
CA GLU A 106 -1.22 2.48 -12.31
C GLU A 106 0.16 2.82 -11.77
N PHE A 107 0.26 3.72 -10.79
CA PHE A 107 1.51 4.04 -10.13
C PHE A 107 2.09 2.86 -9.36
N ILE A 108 1.26 2.05 -8.70
CA ILE A 108 1.72 0.84 -8.02
C ILE A 108 2.25 -0.18 -9.03
N GLU A 109 1.48 -0.46 -10.09
CA GLU A 109 1.80 -1.44 -11.14
C GLU A 109 3.07 -1.08 -11.94
N ASN A 110 3.34 0.22 -12.08
CA ASN A 110 4.44 0.73 -12.90
C ASN A 110 5.62 1.23 -12.07
N ASP A 111 5.44 2.35 -11.37
CA ASP A 111 6.54 3.07 -10.71
C ASP A 111 6.99 2.33 -9.44
N VAL A 112 6.06 1.96 -8.55
CA VAL A 112 6.40 1.27 -7.29
C VAL A 112 6.91 -0.13 -7.54
N ARG A 113 6.28 -0.89 -8.44
CA ARG A 113 6.78 -2.22 -8.82
C ARG A 113 8.23 -2.18 -9.30
N LYS A 114 8.56 -1.26 -10.22
CA LYS A 114 9.94 -1.10 -10.73
C LYS A 114 10.91 -0.66 -9.63
N TRP A 115 10.45 0.23 -8.75
CA TRP A 115 11.24 0.68 -7.61
C TRP A 115 11.55 -0.48 -6.65
N VAL A 116 10.57 -1.33 -6.30
CA VAL A 116 10.82 -2.52 -5.45
C VAL A 116 11.76 -3.49 -6.15
N GLU A 117 11.59 -3.76 -7.46
CA GLU A 117 12.52 -4.61 -8.21
C GLU A 117 13.97 -4.09 -8.11
N CYS A 118 14.16 -2.77 -8.25
CA CYS A 118 15.48 -2.14 -8.15
C CYS A 118 16.05 -2.15 -6.72
N ALA A 119 15.23 -1.84 -5.72
CA ALA A 119 15.65 -1.79 -4.33
C ALA A 119 15.96 -3.18 -3.76
N SER A 120 15.33 -4.24 -4.28
CA SER A 120 15.44 -5.60 -3.74
C SER A 120 16.29 -6.57 -4.57
N ASP A 121 16.57 -6.26 -5.84
CA ASP A 121 17.07 -7.22 -6.86
C ASP A 121 16.16 -8.45 -7.08
N ILE A 122 14.90 -8.40 -6.64
CA ILE A 122 13.91 -9.48 -6.85
C ILE A 122 13.04 -9.14 -8.05
N LYS A 123 13.00 -10.04 -9.05
CA LYS A 123 12.11 -9.88 -10.20
C LYS A 123 10.64 -10.09 -9.81
N LEU A 124 9.79 -9.15 -10.19
CA LEU A 124 8.35 -9.18 -9.95
C LEU A 124 7.58 -9.45 -11.24
N ASN A 125 6.47 -10.18 -11.13
CA ASN A 125 5.51 -10.28 -12.22
C ASN A 125 4.67 -8.99 -12.32
N ALA A 126 3.89 -8.83 -13.39
CA ALA A 126 3.05 -7.66 -13.60
C ALA A 126 1.75 -7.66 -12.78
N LYS A 127 1.44 -8.76 -12.06
CA LYS A 127 0.19 -8.86 -11.30
C LYS A 127 0.34 -8.09 -10.00
N VAL A 128 -0.58 -7.16 -9.76
CA VAL A 128 -0.76 -6.49 -8.48
C VAL A 128 -2.21 -6.70 -8.06
N ALA A 129 -2.41 -7.20 -6.85
CA ALA A 129 -3.74 -7.29 -6.24
C ALA A 129 -3.85 -6.13 -5.24
N LEU A 130 -4.81 -5.22 -5.48
CA LEU A 130 -5.00 -4.05 -4.64
C LEU A 130 -6.45 -3.98 -4.17
N THR A 131 -6.61 -3.86 -2.87
CA THR A 131 -7.92 -3.63 -2.25
C THR A 131 -7.78 -2.53 -1.20
N GLY A 132 -8.84 -1.77 -0.98
CA GLY A 132 -8.98 -0.94 0.21
C GLY A 132 -9.59 -1.77 1.34
N SER A 133 -9.10 -1.58 2.55
CA SER A 133 -9.65 -2.14 3.78
C SER A 133 -10.00 -1.01 4.75
N LEU A 134 -11.22 -1.05 5.28
CA LEU A 134 -11.75 -0.12 6.25
C LEU A 134 -12.08 -0.88 7.53
N TYR A 135 -11.48 -0.43 8.63
CA TYR A 135 -11.65 -0.99 9.96
C TYR A 135 -12.49 -0.01 10.80
N HIS A 136 -13.65 -0.47 11.25
CA HIS A 136 -14.50 0.22 12.21
C HIS A 136 -14.17 -0.19 13.66
N TYR A 137 -14.84 0.44 14.62
CA TYR A 137 -14.76 -0.01 16.01
C TYR A 137 -15.11 -1.51 16.10
N THR A 138 -14.27 -2.29 16.79
CA THR A 138 -14.29 -3.77 16.94
C THR A 138 -13.77 -4.59 15.75
N ASP A 139 -13.50 -3.97 14.60
CA ASP A 139 -12.92 -4.67 13.46
C ASP A 139 -11.49 -5.13 13.73
N LEU A 140 -11.11 -6.26 13.15
CA LEU A 140 -9.80 -6.88 13.37
C LEU A 140 -9.38 -7.79 12.22
N LEU A 141 -8.09 -8.08 12.18
CA LEU A 141 -7.47 -9.12 11.38
C LEU A 141 -6.51 -9.88 12.30
N LEU A 142 -6.80 -11.16 12.54
CA LEU A 142 -5.98 -12.03 13.38
C LEU A 142 -4.65 -12.38 12.70
N PRO A 143 -3.67 -12.91 13.46
CA PRO A 143 -2.36 -13.27 12.92
C PRO A 143 -2.46 -14.24 11.73
N HIS A 144 -1.72 -13.91 10.68
CA HIS A 144 -1.55 -14.69 9.45
C HIS A 144 -0.19 -14.32 8.82
N ASP A 145 0.29 -15.12 7.86
CA ASP A 145 1.63 -14.97 7.26
C ASP A 145 1.62 -14.39 5.83
N ASP A 146 0.44 -14.04 5.33
CA ASP A 146 0.21 -13.54 3.97
C ASP A 146 0.70 -14.48 2.83
N GLN A 147 0.93 -15.77 3.15
CA GLN A 147 1.45 -16.74 2.21
C GLN A 147 0.38 -17.11 1.16
N LEU A 148 0.56 -16.58 -0.04
CA LEU A 148 -0.19 -17.01 -1.23
C LEU A 148 0.77 -17.15 -2.42
N GLU A 149 0.47 -18.11 -3.30
CA GLU A 149 1.28 -18.38 -4.48
C GLU A 149 1.45 -17.12 -5.34
N GLY A 150 2.69 -16.82 -5.73
CA GLY A 150 3.04 -15.67 -6.55
C GLY A 150 3.17 -14.34 -5.80
N ARG A 151 2.80 -14.26 -4.50
CA ARG A 151 3.10 -13.08 -3.68
C ARG A 151 4.58 -13.06 -3.29
N LYS A 152 5.19 -11.86 -3.36
CA LYS A 152 6.60 -11.63 -2.99
C LYS A 152 6.76 -10.51 -1.97
N PHE A 153 5.94 -9.47 -2.09
CA PHE A 153 5.91 -8.35 -1.14
C PHE A 153 4.45 -8.07 -0.79
N ALA A 154 4.16 -8.03 0.52
CA ALA A 154 2.94 -7.44 1.06
C ALA A 154 3.24 -6.00 1.46
N PHE A 155 2.27 -5.11 1.30
CA PHE A 155 2.41 -3.73 1.74
C PHE A 155 1.05 -3.16 2.15
N ILE A 156 1.10 -2.15 3.01
CA ILE A 156 -0.07 -1.40 3.46
C ILE A 156 0.27 0.09 3.31
N LEU A 157 -0.60 0.83 2.62
CA LEU A 157 -0.58 2.30 2.64
C LEU A 157 -1.68 2.77 3.60
N TYR A 158 -1.28 3.36 4.72
CA TYR A 158 -2.22 3.95 5.67
C TYR A 158 -2.71 5.31 5.17
N LEU A 159 -4.02 5.45 5.04
CA LEU A 159 -4.72 6.70 4.75
C LEU A 159 -5.62 7.06 5.94
N CYS A 160 -4.98 7.38 7.06
CA CYS A 160 -5.68 7.82 8.27
C CYS A 160 -5.86 9.34 8.22
N ASP A 161 -6.98 9.85 8.73
CA ASP A 161 -7.02 11.26 9.11
C ASP A 161 -5.95 11.49 10.20
N GLY A 162 -5.31 12.65 10.21
CA GLY A 162 -4.16 12.93 11.09
C GLY A 162 -4.47 12.89 12.60
N THR A 163 -5.63 12.38 13.00
CA THR A 163 -6.08 12.27 14.39
C THR A 163 -5.87 10.90 15.00
N TRP A 164 -5.48 9.87 14.22
CA TRP A 164 -5.22 8.52 14.73
C TRP A 164 -4.18 8.52 15.84
N LYS A 165 -4.49 7.81 16.92
CA LYS A 165 -3.60 7.59 18.06
C LYS A 165 -3.49 6.10 18.37
N VAL A 166 -2.46 5.76 19.15
CA VAL A 166 -2.23 4.37 19.58
C VAL A 166 -3.42 3.84 20.38
N GLU A 167 -4.12 4.69 21.13
CA GLU A 167 -5.29 4.29 21.91
C GLU A 167 -6.50 3.89 21.05
N ASP A 168 -6.55 4.32 19.78
CA ASP A 168 -7.65 4.00 18.85
C ASP A 168 -7.57 2.55 18.33
N GLY A 169 -6.46 1.85 18.56
CA GLY A 169 -6.25 0.49 18.05
C GLY A 169 -5.82 0.46 16.57
N GLY A 170 -5.97 -0.71 15.92
CA GLY A 170 -5.65 -0.87 14.50
C GLY A 170 -4.15 -0.93 14.15
N GLN A 171 -3.28 -1.18 15.14
CA GLN A 171 -1.84 -1.30 14.88
C GLN A 171 -1.51 -2.58 14.12
N LEU A 172 -0.57 -2.48 13.17
CA LEU A 172 0.15 -3.66 12.67
C LEU A 172 0.98 -4.26 13.81
N ARG A 173 0.74 -5.54 14.09
CA ARG A 173 1.50 -6.33 15.07
C ARG A 173 2.26 -7.42 14.33
N LEU A 174 3.58 -7.47 14.51
CA LEU A 174 4.43 -8.50 13.94
C LEU A 174 4.77 -9.53 15.01
N TYR A 175 4.65 -10.80 14.68
CA TYR A 175 4.88 -11.92 15.60
C TYR A 175 6.15 -12.67 15.20
N ASN A 176 6.92 -13.08 16.20
CA ASN A 176 8.05 -13.98 16.00
C ASN A 176 7.55 -15.43 15.86
N CYS A 177 8.39 -16.32 15.34
CA CYS A 177 8.10 -17.75 15.34
C CYS A 177 8.73 -18.45 16.55
N ASP A 178 8.04 -19.46 17.07
CA ASP A 178 8.63 -20.37 18.05
C ASP A 178 9.58 -21.35 17.36
N VAL A 179 10.71 -21.65 18.00
CA VAL A 179 11.67 -22.68 17.55
C VAL A 179 11.24 -24.12 17.90
N LYS A 180 10.04 -24.31 18.48
CA LYS A 180 9.55 -25.60 18.98
C LYS A 180 8.25 -26.00 18.30
N PHE A 181 8.10 -27.29 18.03
CA PHE A 181 6.85 -27.85 17.49
C PHE A 181 5.75 -27.81 18.56
N LEU A 182 4.60 -27.25 18.20
CA LEU A 182 3.38 -27.31 18.98
C LEU A 182 2.44 -28.34 18.33
N TYR A 183 2.05 -29.37 19.07
CA TYR A 183 0.99 -30.28 18.64
C TYR A 183 -0.36 -29.65 18.97
N LEU A 184 -1.16 -29.34 17.95
CA LEU A 184 -2.54 -28.87 18.12
C LEU A 184 -3.50 -30.04 17.90
N LEU A 185 -4.30 -30.36 18.93
CA LEU A 185 -5.48 -31.22 18.80
C LEU A 185 -6.69 -30.29 18.63
N SER A 186 -7.22 -30.18 17.41
CA SER A 186 -8.40 -29.37 17.13
C SER A 186 -9.68 -30.18 17.35
N ILE A 187 -10.64 -29.61 18.09
CA ILE A 187 -12.02 -30.09 18.10
C ILE A 187 -12.77 -29.24 17.08
N MET A 188 -13.02 -29.78 15.89
CA MET A 188 -13.95 -29.16 14.96
C MET A 188 -15.37 -29.40 15.49
N GLY A 189 -15.98 -28.36 16.04
CA GLY A 189 -17.42 -28.34 16.35
C GLY A 189 -18.23 -28.49 15.06
N LYS A 190 -19.33 -29.26 15.12
CA LYS A 190 -20.26 -29.46 14.00
C LYS A 190 -20.95 -28.16 13.60
#